data_AF-A0A3D2TJ45-F1
#
_entry.id   AF-A0A3D2TJ45-F1
#
_cell.length_a   1.000
_cell.length_b   1.000
_cell.length_c   1.000
_cell.angle_alpha   90.00
_cell.angle_beta   90.00
_cell.angle_gamma   90.00
#
_symmetry.space_group_name_H-M   'P 1'
#
loop_
_entity.id
_entity.type
_entity.pdbx_description
1 polymer ?
#
loop_
_entity_poly.entity_id
_entity_poly.type
_entity_poly.pdbx_seq_one_letter_code
_entity_poly.pdbx_strand_id
1 'polypeptide(L)'
;QVYTGLGVAANSGQFDNLSTQQFKEDITNWLADRGVGRQAVNYKLRDWLFSRQRFWGEPFPVVHELDKDGNKTGRVRTVQASDLPIDLPHLDDFKPHGRPEPPLDKAPNEWLYPVIDGVKYKRET
;
A
#
# COMPACT_ATOMS: atom_id res chain seq x y z
N GLN A 1 33.84 6.26 17.62
CA GLN A 1 32.86 5.27 18.14
C GLN A 1 31.58 6.01 18.50
N VAL A 2 30.43 5.38 18.39
CA VAL A 2 29.12 5.95 18.78
C VAL A 2 28.57 5.16 19.96
N TYR A 3 27.99 5.85 20.93
CA TYR A 3 27.32 5.23 22.07
C TYR A 3 25.82 5.07 21.78
N THR A 4 25.30 3.84 21.88
CA THR A 4 23.89 3.51 21.56
C THR A 4 23.07 3.07 22.78
N GLY A 5 23.68 3.10 23.97
CA GLY A 5 23.03 2.76 25.23
C GLY A 5 22.19 3.90 25.82
N LEU A 6 21.61 3.65 26.98
CA LEU A 6 20.98 4.68 27.81
C LEU A 6 22.05 5.34 28.68
N GLY A 7 22.04 6.65 28.75
CA GLY A 7 22.96 7.44 29.57
C GLY A 7 22.30 8.70 30.14
N VAL A 8 23.14 9.69 30.39
CA VAL A 8 22.75 11.00 30.91
C VAL A 8 22.92 12.04 29.82
N ALA A 9 21.91 12.91 29.64
CA ALA A 9 21.97 14.00 28.68
C ALA A 9 23.02 15.04 29.07
N ALA A 10 23.79 15.50 28.08
CA ALA A 10 24.79 16.55 28.22
C ALA A 10 24.76 17.44 26.97
N ASN A 11 25.16 18.71 27.11
CA ASN A 11 25.13 19.71 26.05
C ASN A 11 23.74 19.86 25.39
N SER A 12 22.68 19.70 26.18
CA SER A 12 21.28 19.70 25.79
C SER A 12 20.47 20.82 26.49
N GLY A 13 21.13 21.81 27.09
CA GLY A 13 20.50 23.00 27.66
C GLY A 13 19.71 22.68 28.92
N GLN A 14 18.42 23.07 28.96
CA GLN A 14 17.55 22.82 30.12
C GLN A 14 17.31 21.34 30.44
N PHE A 15 17.77 20.43 29.58
CA PHE A 15 17.63 18.99 29.74
C PHE A 15 18.91 18.29 30.20
N ASP A 16 19.96 19.05 30.53
CA ASP A 16 21.23 18.48 31.02
C ASP A 16 21.04 17.72 32.34
N ASN A 17 21.83 16.67 32.53
CA ASN A 17 21.82 15.76 33.69
C ASN A 17 20.56 14.88 33.83
N LEU A 18 19.64 14.90 32.87
CA LEU A 18 18.50 13.98 32.85
C LEU A 18 18.93 12.59 32.37
N SER A 19 18.36 11.55 32.96
CA SER A 19 18.47 10.19 32.40
C SER A 19 17.79 10.14 31.03
N THR A 20 18.21 9.21 30.16
CA THR A 20 17.62 9.08 28.82
C THR A 20 16.10 8.87 28.84
N GLN A 21 15.56 8.23 29.88
CA GLN A 21 14.11 8.04 30.03
C GLN A 21 13.41 9.36 30.36
N GLN A 22 13.86 10.07 31.39
CA GLN A 22 13.32 11.37 31.78
C GLN A 22 13.43 12.39 30.65
N PHE A 23 14.59 12.44 29.99
CA PHE A 23 14.82 13.32 28.84
C PHE A 23 13.76 13.12 27.75
N LYS A 24 13.44 11.86 27.40
CA LYS A 24 12.44 11.55 26.36
C LYS A 24 11.04 12.01 26.75
N GLU A 25 10.65 11.87 28.00
CA GLU A 25 9.36 12.34 28.51
C GLU A 25 9.30 13.88 28.48
N ASP A 26 10.31 14.54 29.03
CA ASP A 26 10.36 16.00 29.15
C ASP A 26 10.46 16.72 27.81
N ILE A 27 11.30 16.25 26.88
CA ILE A 27 11.40 16.83 25.54
C ILE A 27 10.09 16.65 24.77
N THR A 28 9.41 15.52 24.94
CA THR A 28 8.13 15.25 24.26
C THR A 28 7.05 16.21 24.73
N ASN A 29 6.94 16.44 26.05
CA ASN A 29 6.01 17.41 26.63
C ASN A 29 6.36 18.84 26.18
N TRP A 30 7.64 19.20 26.23
CA TRP A 30 8.10 20.54 25.81
C TRP A 30 7.79 20.85 24.33
N LEU A 31 7.89 19.85 23.45
CA LEU A 31 7.52 19.96 22.03
C LEU A 31 6.00 20.06 21.85
N ALA A 32 5.22 19.32 22.65
CA ALA A 32 3.76 19.35 22.65
C ALA A 32 3.22 20.71 23.08
N ASP A 33 3.75 21.28 24.16
CA ASP A 33 3.35 22.61 24.69
C ASP A 33 3.57 23.74 23.68
N ARG A 34 4.52 23.55 22.75
CA ARG A 34 4.84 24.51 21.67
C ARG A 34 4.08 24.24 20.37
N GLY A 35 3.30 23.17 20.30
CA GLY A 35 2.57 22.77 19.10
C GLY A 35 3.46 22.32 17.94
N VAL A 36 4.73 21.98 18.19
CA VAL A 36 5.70 21.56 17.16
C VAL A 36 5.97 20.06 17.16
N GLY A 37 5.36 19.31 18.07
CA GLY A 37 5.46 17.86 18.15
C GLY A 37 4.39 17.25 19.05
N ARG A 38 4.33 15.92 19.07
CA ARG A 38 3.47 15.15 19.98
C ARG A 38 4.02 13.75 20.17
N GLN A 39 3.59 13.08 21.23
CA GLN A 39 3.85 11.66 21.39
C GLN A 39 3.19 10.86 20.25
N ALA A 40 3.90 9.86 19.76
CA ALA A 40 3.40 8.91 18.77
C ALA A 40 3.93 7.51 19.12
N VAL A 41 3.05 6.51 18.99
CA VAL A 41 3.42 5.10 19.10
C VAL A 41 3.63 4.56 17.69
N ASN A 42 4.80 3.97 17.46
CA ASN A 42 5.15 3.36 16.17
C ASN A 42 5.39 1.86 16.37
N TYR A 43 4.94 1.07 15.40
CA TYR A 43 5.15 -0.37 15.37
C TYR A 43 6.16 -0.74 14.30
N LYS A 44 6.92 -1.83 14.53
CA LYS A 44 7.73 -2.45 13.48
C LYS A 44 6.88 -3.27 12.49
N LEU A 45 5.62 -3.54 12.85
CA LEU A 45 4.65 -4.21 11.98
C LEU A 45 4.42 -3.35 10.73
N ARG A 46 4.36 -4.02 9.58
CA ARG A 46 4.11 -3.38 8.28
C ARG A 46 2.79 -3.87 7.74
N ASP A 47 2.20 -3.07 6.86
CA ASP A 47 1.02 -3.48 6.11
C ASP A 47 1.31 -4.75 5.32
N TRP A 48 0.28 -5.58 5.21
CA TRP A 48 0.39 -6.85 4.53
C TRP A 48 0.35 -6.65 3.02
N LEU A 49 1.51 -6.83 2.37
CA LEU A 49 1.59 -6.89 0.92
C LEU A 49 1.19 -8.29 0.44
N PHE A 50 -0.07 -8.47 0.03
CA PHE A 50 -0.60 -9.73 -0.51
C PHE A 50 -0.83 -9.72 -2.04
N SER A 51 -0.75 -8.56 -2.71
CA SER A 51 -0.81 -8.52 -4.18
C SER A 51 0.38 -9.26 -4.79
N ARG A 52 0.14 -10.02 -5.87
CA ARG A 52 1.14 -10.83 -6.57
C ARG A 52 0.94 -10.70 -8.07
N GLN A 53 2.02 -10.45 -8.80
CA GLN A 53 2.05 -10.49 -10.27
C GLN A 53 2.20 -11.95 -10.73
N ARG A 54 1.17 -12.77 -10.50
CA ARG A 54 1.16 -14.20 -10.84
C ARG A 54 -0.18 -14.59 -11.42
N PHE A 55 -0.17 -15.49 -12.39
CA PHE A 55 -1.41 -16.02 -12.96
C PHE A 55 -2.18 -16.90 -11.96
N TRP A 56 -1.49 -17.81 -11.25
CA TRP A 56 -2.13 -18.79 -10.37
C TRP A 56 -2.43 -18.20 -8.97
N GLY A 57 -3.41 -17.31 -8.93
CA GLY A 57 -3.93 -16.67 -7.72
C GLY A 57 -5.35 -16.15 -7.97
N GLU A 58 -6.08 -15.86 -6.90
CA GLU A 58 -7.43 -15.30 -7.01
C GLU A 58 -7.38 -13.89 -7.63
N PRO A 59 -8.15 -13.60 -8.70
CA PRO A 59 -8.26 -12.26 -9.25
C PRO A 59 -8.85 -11.29 -8.22
N PHE A 60 -8.24 -10.11 -8.08
CA PHE A 60 -8.81 -9.10 -7.20
C PHE A 60 -10.16 -8.62 -7.72
N PRO A 61 -11.18 -8.45 -6.86
CA PRO A 61 -12.47 -7.90 -7.23
C PRO A 61 -12.42 -6.38 -7.32
N VAL A 62 -11.44 -5.87 -8.06
CA VAL A 62 -11.15 -4.46 -8.26
C VAL A 62 -11.04 -4.18 -9.76
N VAL A 63 -11.66 -3.08 -10.18
CA VAL A 63 -11.67 -2.62 -11.57
C VAL A 63 -11.29 -1.14 -11.65
N HIS A 64 -10.52 -0.78 -12.67
CA HIS A 64 -10.04 0.57 -12.97
C HIS A 64 -10.87 1.15 -14.10
N GLU A 65 -11.50 2.31 -13.88
CA GLU A 65 -12.32 2.96 -14.91
C GLU A 65 -11.46 3.45 -16.07
N LEU A 66 -11.95 3.27 -17.30
CA LEU A 66 -11.31 3.74 -18.51
C LEU A 66 -12.10 4.89 -19.14
N ASP A 67 -11.39 5.90 -19.65
CA ASP A 67 -11.97 6.90 -20.53
C ASP A 67 -12.25 6.34 -21.94
N LYS A 68 -12.83 7.19 -22.80
CA LYS A 68 -13.16 6.86 -24.19
C LYS A 68 -11.93 6.48 -25.04
N ASP A 69 -10.74 6.94 -24.64
CA ASP A 69 -9.47 6.73 -25.34
C ASP A 69 -8.74 5.49 -24.77
N GLY A 70 -9.31 4.84 -23.75
CA GLY A 70 -8.81 3.62 -23.11
C GLY A 70 -7.83 3.86 -21.96
N ASN A 71 -7.68 5.10 -21.47
CA ASN A 71 -6.77 5.43 -20.37
C ASN A 71 -7.46 5.34 -19.01
N LYS A 72 -6.73 4.94 -17.97
CA LYS A 72 -7.25 4.90 -16.61
C LYS A 72 -7.56 6.30 -16.11
N THR A 73 -8.79 6.52 -15.61
CA THR A 73 -9.21 7.83 -15.06
C THR A 73 -8.70 8.09 -13.63
N GLY A 74 -8.18 7.05 -12.97
CA GLY A 74 -7.84 7.05 -11.55
C GLY A 74 -9.01 6.66 -10.64
N ARG A 75 -10.22 6.50 -11.17
CA ARG A 75 -11.34 5.93 -10.40
C ARG A 75 -11.20 4.41 -10.34
N VAL A 76 -11.29 3.91 -9.11
CA VAL A 76 -11.22 2.47 -8.79
C VAL A 76 -12.52 2.06 -8.12
N ARG A 77 -13.07 0.92 -8.53
CA ARG A 77 -14.31 0.36 -7.96
C ARG A 77 -14.11 -1.11 -7.63
N THR A 78 -14.84 -1.59 -6.62
CA THR A 78 -14.97 -3.03 -6.39
C THR A 78 -16.04 -3.63 -7.30
N VAL A 79 -15.92 -4.91 -7.60
CA VAL A 79 -16.98 -5.69 -8.23
C VAL A 79 -18.12 -5.92 -7.22
N GLN A 80 -19.38 -6.02 -7.68
CA GLN A 80 -20.51 -6.28 -6.80
C GLN A 80 -20.44 -7.69 -6.22
N ALA A 81 -20.95 -7.88 -5.01
CA ALA A 81 -20.92 -9.19 -4.35
C ALA A 81 -21.67 -10.28 -5.14
N SER A 82 -22.70 -9.90 -5.90
CA SER A 82 -23.47 -10.80 -6.78
C SER A 82 -22.66 -11.34 -7.96
N ASP A 83 -21.58 -10.64 -8.35
CA ASP A 83 -20.75 -10.99 -9.51
C ASP A 83 -19.49 -11.75 -9.07
N LEU A 84 -19.44 -12.20 -7.81
CA LEU A 84 -18.40 -13.06 -7.27
C LEU A 84 -18.83 -14.54 -7.37
N PRO A 85 -17.88 -15.47 -7.55
CA PRO A 85 -16.44 -15.26 -7.67
C PRO A 85 -16.03 -14.71 -9.05
N ILE A 86 -14.84 -14.10 -9.13
CA ILE A 86 -14.23 -13.76 -10.41
C ILE A 86 -13.34 -14.94 -10.79
N ASP A 87 -13.83 -15.75 -11.72
CA ASP A 87 -13.06 -16.89 -12.21
C ASP A 87 -11.83 -16.45 -13.00
N LEU A 88 -10.74 -17.20 -12.83
CA LEU A 88 -9.54 -17.01 -13.63
C LEU A 88 -9.86 -17.26 -15.12
N PRO A 89 -9.35 -16.41 -16.03
CA PRO A 89 -9.55 -16.61 -17.45
C PRO A 89 -8.76 -17.84 -17.91
N HIS A 90 -9.29 -18.54 -18.91
CA HIS A 90 -8.50 -19.56 -19.59
C HIS A 90 -7.34 -18.90 -20.34
N LEU A 91 -6.13 -19.43 -20.17
CA LEU A 91 -4.94 -19.03 -20.91
C LEU A 91 -4.21 -20.29 -21.39
N ASP A 92 -3.72 -20.27 -22.64
CA ASP A 92 -2.90 -21.37 -23.18
C ASP A 92 -1.43 -21.29 -22.71
N ASP A 93 -0.93 -20.07 -22.45
CA ASP A 93 0.44 -19.80 -22.01
C ASP A 93 0.50 -18.96 -20.73
N PHE A 94 0.95 -19.61 -19.65
CA PHE A 94 1.08 -19.04 -18.31
C PHE A 94 2.47 -18.46 -18.03
N LYS A 95 3.41 -18.55 -18.97
CA LYS A 95 4.78 -18.07 -18.75
C LYS A 95 4.81 -16.53 -18.61
N PRO A 96 5.76 -15.98 -17.84
CA PRO A 96 6.06 -14.54 -17.88
C PRO A 96 6.59 -14.14 -19.26
N HIS A 97 6.20 -12.97 -19.77
CA HIS A 97 6.53 -12.55 -21.14
C HIS A 97 7.86 -11.81 -21.25
N GLY A 98 8.67 -11.83 -20.19
CA GLY A 98 9.93 -11.08 -20.11
C GLY A 98 9.76 -9.56 -20.07
N ARG A 99 8.53 -9.08 -19.96
CA ARG A 99 8.16 -7.66 -19.81
C ARG A 99 7.59 -7.41 -18.40
N PRO A 100 7.53 -6.15 -17.93
CA PRO A 100 7.10 -5.86 -16.55
C PRO A 100 5.60 -6.04 -16.31
N GLU A 101 4.80 -6.27 -17.35
CA GLU A 101 3.35 -6.47 -17.20
C GLU A 101 3.01 -7.81 -16.52
N PRO A 102 1.94 -7.84 -15.70
CA PRO A 102 1.49 -9.07 -15.04
C PRO A 102 1.02 -10.14 -16.03
N PRO A 103 1.10 -11.44 -15.69
CA PRO A 103 0.64 -12.53 -16.56
C PRO A 103 -0.82 -12.43 -17.00
N LEU A 104 -1.70 -11.85 -16.16
CA LEU A 104 -3.13 -11.68 -16.45
C LEU A 104 -3.41 -10.58 -17.48
N ASP A 105 -2.43 -9.73 -17.82
CA ASP A 105 -2.60 -8.75 -18.90
C ASP A 105 -2.72 -9.40 -20.31
N LYS A 106 -2.50 -10.71 -20.43
CA LYS A 106 -2.78 -11.49 -21.65
C LYS A 106 -4.16 -12.12 -21.69
N ALA A 107 -4.96 -11.94 -20.64
CA ALA A 107 -6.32 -12.46 -20.62
C ALA A 107 -7.11 -11.96 -21.84
N PRO A 108 -8.09 -12.74 -22.33
CA PRO A 108 -9.00 -12.28 -23.37
C PRO A 108 -9.59 -10.91 -23.02
N ASN A 109 -9.72 -10.05 -24.03
CA ASN A 109 -10.21 -8.68 -23.83
C ASN A 109 -11.58 -8.62 -23.16
N GLU A 110 -12.45 -9.59 -23.42
CA GLU A 110 -13.77 -9.72 -22.78
C GLU A 110 -13.69 -9.92 -21.26
N TRP A 111 -12.65 -10.61 -20.78
CA TRP A 111 -12.42 -10.79 -19.35
C TRP A 111 -11.70 -9.59 -18.76
N LEU A 112 -10.64 -9.11 -19.44
CA LEU A 112 -9.78 -8.04 -18.96
C LEU A 112 -10.49 -6.68 -18.92
N TYR A 113 -11.41 -6.44 -19.87
CA TYR A 113 -12.11 -5.18 -20.04
C TYR A 113 -13.64 -5.30 -19.94
N PRO A 114 -14.19 -5.57 -18.74
CA PRO A 114 -15.63 -5.65 -18.56
C PRO A 114 -16.30 -4.28 -18.75
N VAL A 115 -17.54 -4.31 -19.23
CA VAL A 115 -18.44 -3.15 -19.24
C VAL A 115 -19.46 -3.33 -18.14
N ILE A 116 -19.51 -2.40 -17.19
CA ILE A 116 -20.45 -2.46 -16.07
C ILE A 116 -21.18 -1.12 -16.01
N ASP A 117 -22.51 -1.16 -15.99
CA ASP A 117 -23.37 0.03 -16.00
C ASP A 117 -23.07 0.98 -17.19
N GLY A 118 -22.66 0.43 -18.33
CA GLY A 118 -22.30 1.18 -19.53
C GLY A 118 -20.91 1.82 -19.51
N VAL A 119 -20.14 1.63 -18.43
CA VAL A 119 -18.77 2.14 -18.30
C VAL A 119 -17.77 1.01 -18.52
N LYS A 120 -16.72 1.28 -19.30
CA LYS A 120 -15.65 0.32 -19.58
C LYS A 120 -14.59 0.39 -18.48
N TYR A 121 -14.16 -0.76 -17.99
CA TYR A 121 -13.12 -0.87 -16.99
C TYR A 121 -11.95 -1.75 -17.47
N LYS A 122 -10.82 -1.73 -16.76
CA LYS A 122 -9.76 -2.76 -16.80
C LYS A 122 -9.70 -3.45 -15.43
N ARG A 123 -9.72 -4.78 -15.39
CA ARG A 123 -9.52 -5.54 -14.13
C ARG A 123 -8.11 -5.30 -13.55
N GLU A 124 -7.99 -5.40 -12.23
CA GLU A 124 -6.67 -5.51 -11.57
C GLU A 124 -5.98 -6.81 -11.99
N THR A 125 -4.67 -6.77 -12.25
CA THR A 125 -3.90 -7.88 -12.84
C THR A 125 -2.56 -8.15 -12.17
#